data_AF-A0A9D0N2A5-F1
#
_entry.id   AF-A0A9D0N2A5-F1
#
_cell.length_a   1.000
_cell.length_b   1.000
_cell.length_c   1.000
_cell.angle_alpha   90.00
_cell.angle_beta   90.00
_cell.angle_gamma   90.00
#
_symmetry.space_group_name_H-M   'P 1'
#
loop_
_entity.id
_entity.type
_entity.pdbx_description
1 polymer ?
#
loop_
_entity_poly.entity_id
_entity_poly.type
_entity_poly.pdbx_seq_one_letter_code
_entity_poly.pdbx_strand_id
1 'polypeptide(L)' 'MAPKKQKTPDFETALKELETLVERMENGESSLEDSLKDFERGIELTRSCQTALAEAEQKVEILLKKDGEPEDFKSGGE' A
#
# COMPACT_ATOMS: atom_id res chain seq x y z
N MET A 1 26.23 -0.49 17.14
CA MET A 1 25.08 -1.37 16.81
C MET A 1 24.10 -0.53 16.01
N ALA A 2 23.97 -0.77 14.70
CA ALA A 2 23.09 0.01 13.83
C ALA A 2 21.62 -0.41 14.03
N PRO A 3 20.66 0.52 14.06
CA PRO A 3 19.25 0.16 14.27
C PRO A 3 18.71 -0.52 13.02
N LYS A 4 18.23 -1.76 13.15
CA LYS A 4 17.44 -2.43 12.12
C LYS A 4 16.19 -1.58 11.86
N LYS A 5 16.07 -0.96 10.67
CA LYS A 5 14.82 -0.36 10.18
C LYS A 5 13.82 -1.50 9.93
N GLN A 6 13.22 -1.96 11.01
CA GLN A 6 12.02 -2.79 11.01
C GLN A 6 10.85 -1.84 10.75
N LYS A 7 10.27 -1.85 9.54
CA LYS A 7 8.92 -1.34 9.24
C LYS A 7 8.62 -1.53 7.74
N THR A 8 8.38 -2.76 7.35
CA THR A 8 7.60 -3.11 6.16
C THR A 8 6.68 -4.34 6.31
N PRO A 9 6.33 -4.85 7.52
CA PRO A 9 5.38 -5.96 7.60
C PRO A 9 3.95 -5.52 7.25
N ASP A 10 3.55 -4.27 7.50
CA ASP A 10 2.15 -3.83 7.31
C ASP A 10 1.72 -3.75 5.84
N PHE A 11 2.54 -3.19 4.95
CA PHE A 11 2.17 -3.02 3.54
C PHE A 11 2.09 -4.35 2.79
N GLU A 12 3.16 -5.15 2.82
CA GLU A 12 3.21 -6.42 2.09
C GLU A 12 2.16 -7.41 2.60
N THR A 13 1.88 -7.40 3.91
CA THR A 13 0.82 -8.22 4.49
C THR A 13 -0.56 -7.75 4.03
N ALA A 14 -0.84 -6.44 4.08
CA ALA A 14 -2.12 -5.89 3.65
C ALA A 14 -2.37 -6.12 2.16
N LEU A 15 -1.33 -5.98 1.33
CA LEU A 15 -1.41 -6.24 -0.11
C LEU A 15 -1.73 -7.71 -0.40
N LYS A 16 -1.04 -8.63 0.29
CA LYS A 16 -1.27 -10.08 0.12
C LYS A 16 -2.66 -10.51 0.58
N GLU A 17 -3.16 -9.90 1.65
CA GLU A 17 -4.52 -10.13 2.11
C GLU A 17 -5.54 -9.62 1.09
N LEU A 18 -5.29 -8.46 0.47
CA LEU A 18 -6.14 -7.90 -0.58
C LEU A 18 -6.17 -8.79 -1.82
N GLU A 19 -5.02 -9.30 -2.27
CA GLU A 19 -4.94 -10.27 -3.39
C GLU A 19 -5.78 -11.51 -3.11
N THR A 20 -5.63 -12.10 -1.92
CA THR A 20 -6.39 -13.30 -1.50
C THR A 20 -7.89 -13.01 -1.47
N LEU A 21 -8.26 -11.81 -1.02
CA LEU A 21 -9.66 -11.39 -0.95
C LEU A 21 -10.26 -11.21 -2.35
N VAL A 22 -9.53 -10.61 -3.28
CA VAL A 22 -9.94 -10.47 -4.68
C VAL A 22 -10.13 -11.84 -5.32
N GLU A 23 -9.17 -12.75 -5.17
CA GLU A 23 -9.29 -14.13 -5.67
C GLU A 23 -10.56 -14.81 -5.13
N ARG A 24 -10.88 -14.63 -3.85
CA ARG A 24 -12.09 -15.17 -3.23
C ARG A 24 -13.36 -14.56 -3.84
N MET A 25 -13.38 -13.26 -4.09
CA MET A 25 -14.52 -12.57 -4.70
C MET A 25 -14.72 -13.00 -6.15
N GLU A 26 -13.65 -13.24 -6.91
CA GLU A 26 -13.70 -13.69 -8.30
C GLU A 26 -14.20 -15.14 -8.46
N ASN A 27 -13.94 -16.00 -7.47
CA ASN A 27 -14.41 -17.38 -7.47
C ASN A 27 -15.94 -17.52 -7.38
N GLY A 28 -16.65 -16.47 -6.92
CA GLY A 28 -18.12 -16.39 -7.03
C GLY A 28 -18.92 -17.37 -6.16
N GLU A 29 -18.29 -18.12 -5.26
CA GLU A 29 -18.95 -19.07 -4.35
C GLU A 29 -19.45 -18.43 -3.04
N SER A 30 -19.23 -17.13 -2.86
CA SER A 30 -19.57 -16.38 -1.64
C SER A 30 -21.05 -16.00 -1.58
N SER A 31 -21.62 -16.02 -0.37
CA SER A 31 -22.94 -15.45 -0.14
C SER A 31 -22.92 -13.92 -0.31
N LEU A 32 -24.08 -13.30 -0.48
CA LEU A 32 -24.19 -11.83 -0.55
C LEU A 32 -23.61 -11.16 0.72
N GLU A 33 -23.86 -11.74 1.90
CA GLU A 33 -23.37 -11.19 3.17
C GLU A 33 -21.84 -11.30 3.25
N ASP A 34 -21.27 -12.42 2.82
CA ASP A 34 -19.81 -12.61 2.79
C ASP A 34 -19.14 -11.71 1.75
N SER A 35 -19.80 -11.50 0.61
CA SER A 35 -19.32 -10.59 -0.44
C SER A 35 -19.27 -9.13 0.06
N LEU A 36 -20.24 -8.72 0.89
CA LEU A 36 -20.25 -7.40 1.51
C LEU A 36 -19.13 -7.25 2.55
N LYS A 37 -18.89 -8.29 3.37
CA LYS A 37 -17.78 -8.31 4.32
C LYS A 37 -16.42 -8.24 3.63
N ASP A 38 -16.26 -9.00 2.54
CA ASP A 38 -15.04 -8.97 1.73
C ASP A 38 -14.83 -7.59 1.12
N PHE A 39 -15.88 -7.00 0.56
CA PHE A 39 -15.79 -5.67 0.01
C PHE A 39 -15.38 -4.62 1.06
N GLU A 40 -16.00 -4.62 2.23
CA GLU A 40 -15.63 -3.72 3.33
C GLU A 40 -14.15 -3.90 3.72
N ARG A 41 -13.71 -5.15 3.89
CA ARG A 41 -12.33 -5.46 4.23
C ARG A 41 -11.35 -5.04 3.13
N GLY A 42 -11.71 -5.23 1.86
CA GLY A 42 -10.91 -4.79 0.71
C GLY A 42 -10.71 -3.28 0.68
N ILE A 43 -11.73 -2.50 1.05
CA ILE A 43 -11.63 -1.03 1.17
C ILE A 43 -10.66 -0.63 2.29
N GLU A 44 -10.72 -1.30 3.45
CA GLU A 44 -9.78 -1.05 4.55
C GLU A 44 -8.33 -1.33 4.14
N LEU A 45 -8.09 -2.49 3.53
CA LEU A 45 -6.76 -2.91 3.07
C LEU A 45 -6.21 -1.94 2.02
N THR A 46 -7.03 -1.52 1.07
CA THR A 46 -6.65 -0.53 0.05
C THR A 46 -6.25 0.80 0.68
N ARG A 47 -7.01 1.30 1.66
CA ARG A 47 -6.67 2.54 2.39
C ARG A 47 -5.38 2.41 3.19
N SER A 48 -5.16 1.25 3.80
CA SER A 48 -3.91 0.97 4.52
C SER A 48 -2.71 1.01 3.58
N CYS A 49 -2.83 0.36 2.41
CA CYS A 49 -1.80 0.35 1.37
C CYS A 49 -1.48 1.77 0.88
N GLN A 50 -2.51 2.56 0.57
CA GLN A 50 -2.35 3.95 0.13
C GLN A 50 -1.65 4.81 1.19
N THR A 51 -2.02 4.66 2.46
CA THR A 51 -1.37 5.39 3.57
C THR A 51 0.10 5.03 3.66
N ALA A 52 0.43 3.75 3.60
CA ALA A 52 1.81 3.28 3.67
C ALA A 52 2.66 3.79 2.49
N LEU A 53 2.08 3.82 1.27
CA LEU A 53 2.75 4.38 0.10
C LEU A 53 2.99 5.89 0.24
N ALA A 54 1.99 6.65 0.73
CA ALA A 54 2.13 8.09 0.96
C ALA A 54 3.21 8.41 2.01
N GLU A 55 3.28 7.63 3.09
CA GLU A 55 4.35 7.77 4.09
C GLU A 55 5.73 7.47 3.51
N ALA A 56 5.82 6.46 2.64
CA ALA A 56 7.06 6.11 1.96
C ALA A 56 7.51 7.22 1.00
N GLU A 57 6.59 7.76 0.18
CA GLU A 57 6.83 8.87 -0.73
C GLU A 57 7.31 10.12 0.02
N GLN A 58 6.61 10.52 1.09
CA GLN A 58 7.00 11.66 1.91
C GLN A 58 8.41 11.48 2.49
N LYS A 59 8.75 10.26 2.90
CA LYS A 59 10.08 9.96 3.44
C LYS A 59 11.17 10.05 2.38
N VAL A 60 10.88 9.60 1.15
CA VAL A 60 11.79 9.74 0.00
C VAL A 60 11.99 11.23 -0.32
N GLU A 61 10.91 12.01 -0.38
CA GLU A 61 10.98 13.45 -0.64
C GLU A 61 11.84 14.19 0.40
N ILE A 62 11.67 13.88 1.68
CA ILE A 62 12.48 14.47 2.76
C ILE A 62 13.97 14.10 2.60
N LEU A 63 14.28 12.85 2.22
CA LEU A 63 15.65 12.40 2.03
C LEU A 63 16.32 13.12 0.85
N LEU A 64 15.61 13.26 -0.28
CA LEU A 64 16.11 13.98 -1.46
C LEU A 64 16.34 15.46 -1.16
N LYS A 65 15.41 16.12 -0.46
CA LYS A 65 15.57 17.52 -0.02
C LYS A 65 16.76 17.72 0.93
N LYS A 66 17.16 16.69 1.68
CA LYS A 66 18.25 16.76 2.66
C LYS A 66 19.63 16.53 2.03
N ASP A 67 19.70 15.85 0.90
CA ASP A 67 20.95 15.56 0.16
C ASP A 67 21.35 16.67 -0.84
N GLY A 68 20.50 17.68 -1.05
CA GLY A 68 20.88 18.94 -1.70
C GLY A 68 20.67 19.04 -3.22
N GLU A 69 20.07 18.05 -3.88
CA GLU A 69 19.65 18.17 -5.28
C GLU A 69 18.13 17.99 -5.41
N PRO A 70 17.36 19.06 -5.65
CA PRO A 70 16.00 18.96 -6.13
C PRO A 70 16.05 18.72 -7.65
N GLU A 71 16.27 17.48 -8.08
CA GLU A 71 15.92 17.08 -9.43
C GLU A 71 14.43 16.76 -9.43
N ASP A 72 13.63 17.65 -10.00
CA ASP A 72 12.22 17.47 -10.28
C ASP A 72 12.00 16.11 -10.98
N PHE A 73 11.46 15.11 -10.27
CA PHE A 73 11.02 13.84 -10.87
C PHE A 73 9.78 14.00 -11.79
N LYS A 74 9.45 15.22 -12.20
CA LYS A 74 8.44 15.52 -13.20
C LYS A 74 9.10 15.73 -14.56
N SER A 75 9.64 14.66 -15.14
CA SER A 75 9.92 14.64 -16.58
C SER A 75 9.57 13.26 -17.14
N GLY A 76 8.51 13.23 -17.95
CA GLY A 76 8.12 12.07 -18.74
C GLY A 76 6.65 11.73 -18.60
N GLY A 77 5.76 12.56 -19.15
CA GLY A 77 4.33 12.24 -19.12
C GLY A 77 3.39 13.18 -19.86
N GLU A 78 3.85 14.00 -20.82
CA GLU A 78 3.07 14.50 -21.97
C GLU A 78 4.00 14.65 -23.18
#